data_AF-A0A352Y420-F1
#
_entry.id   AF-A0A352Y420-F1
#
_cell.length_a   1.000
_cell.length_b   1.000
_cell.length_c   1.000
_cell.angle_alpha   90.00
_cell.angle_beta   90.00
_cell.angle_gamma   90.00
#
_symmetry.space_group_name_H-M   'P 1'
#
loop_
_entity.id
_entity.type
_entity.pdbx_description
1 polymer ?
#
loop_
_entity_poly.entity_id
_entity_poly.type
_entity_poly.pdbx_seq_one_letter_code
_entity_poly.pdbx_strand_id
1 'polypeptide(L)'
;IQAGKLVPPPLGKARDGATCPTVRDFGVVDMDQSDNVTTTYLVTPHGQTAQANAATIAALQNSQVQVNASDNRLLAVALDGALGCTPWMAPDLADPGKKVPALPLDELQAAAFQAKPIALVPNLDPMVLVNNQRNLDKLNAYRVGVDQQVTNDLAQSNTPAYCSFLRMIGPSRMLLDSPFTAGQPSPDVAAANSLLTFLEQRFVTSYAANGLNCKQLINMPDPITVQKDGNGVAINGTINGVMNGSQTIHASPIPDCVVNGAVIKGCSGTTTINNVACTFVFDVAMHQVTISCPNGTAQNQ
;
A
#
# COMPACT_ATOMS: atom_id res chain seq x y z
N ILE A 1 15.24 17.36 2.80
CA ILE A 1 15.71 16.57 1.63
C ILE A 1 16.15 17.48 0.49
N GLN A 2 15.28 18.32 -0.09
CA GLN A 2 15.60 19.17 -1.25
C GLN A 2 16.85 20.05 -1.07
N ALA A 3 17.09 20.56 0.13
CA ALA A 3 18.28 21.35 0.46
C ALA A 3 19.56 20.51 0.74
N GLY A 4 19.55 19.20 0.52
CA GLY A 4 20.69 18.28 0.75
C GLY A 4 21.03 18.01 2.22
N LYS A 5 20.31 18.60 3.18
CA LYS A 5 20.59 18.48 4.64
C LYS A 5 20.13 17.17 5.28
N LEU A 6 19.33 16.39 4.56
CA LEU A 6 18.82 15.09 4.99
C LEU A 6 18.79 14.18 3.76
N VAL A 7 19.44 13.03 3.86
CA VAL A 7 19.48 12.01 2.83
C VAL A 7 18.81 10.75 3.41
N PRO A 8 17.60 10.41 2.97
CA PRO A 8 16.96 9.15 3.34
C PRO A 8 17.84 7.96 2.92
N PRO A 9 17.95 6.91 3.75
CA PRO A 9 18.69 5.71 3.38
C PRO A 9 18.00 4.99 2.21
N PRO A 10 18.76 4.46 1.23
CA PRO A 10 18.18 3.77 0.10
C PRO A 10 17.43 2.50 0.54
N LEU A 11 16.46 2.08 -0.25
CA LEU A 11 15.76 0.81 -0.04
C LEU A 11 16.70 -0.37 -0.25
N GLY A 12 16.53 -1.40 0.59
CA GLY A 12 17.25 -2.67 0.45
C GLY A 12 16.60 -3.61 -0.57
N LYS A 13 17.10 -4.84 -0.58
CA LYS A 13 16.41 -5.97 -1.23
C LYS A 13 15.84 -6.90 -0.16
N ALA A 14 14.58 -7.28 -0.34
CA ALA A 14 13.91 -8.26 0.50
C ALA A 14 14.42 -9.69 0.18
N ARG A 15 14.13 -10.63 1.07
CA ARG A 15 14.51 -12.06 0.97
C ARG A 15 13.97 -12.77 -0.27
N ASP A 16 12.89 -12.26 -0.84
CA ASP A 16 12.30 -12.70 -2.10
C ASP A 16 13.04 -12.18 -3.34
N GLY A 17 14.03 -11.30 -3.16
CA GLY A 17 14.81 -10.66 -4.22
C GLY A 17 14.21 -9.36 -4.78
N ALA A 18 13.01 -8.98 -4.37
CA ALA A 18 12.39 -7.71 -4.73
C ALA A 18 12.97 -6.54 -3.93
N THR A 19 12.65 -5.31 -4.33
CA THR A 19 12.96 -4.12 -3.53
C THR A 19 12.18 -4.18 -2.22
N CYS A 20 12.80 -3.80 -1.10
CA CYS A 20 12.11 -3.63 0.16
C CYS A 20 10.92 -2.67 0.01
N PRO A 21 9.74 -2.99 0.57
CA PRO A 21 8.57 -2.14 0.43
C PRO A 21 8.78 -0.81 1.17
N THR A 22 7.94 0.17 0.87
CA THR A 22 7.79 1.39 1.67
C THR A 22 6.37 1.49 2.18
N VAL A 23 6.09 2.48 3.04
CA VAL A 23 4.75 2.70 3.58
C VAL A 23 3.73 3.12 2.49
N ARG A 24 4.19 3.46 1.29
CA ARG A 24 3.34 3.78 0.12
C ARG A 24 3.26 2.64 -0.91
N ASP A 25 3.63 1.42 -0.52
CA ASP A 25 3.54 0.23 -1.37
C ASP A 25 2.19 -0.47 -1.20
N PHE A 26 1.54 -0.85 -2.31
CA PHE A 26 0.25 -1.55 -2.27
C PHE A 26 0.28 -2.95 -1.64
N GLY A 27 1.47 -3.49 -1.36
CA GLY A 27 1.66 -4.69 -0.53
C GLY A 27 1.71 -4.45 0.98
N VAL A 28 1.77 -3.18 1.41
CA VAL A 28 1.79 -2.76 2.82
C VAL A 28 0.46 -2.15 3.22
N VAL A 29 -0.03 -1.22 2.41
CA VAL A 29 -1.14 -0.33 2.76
C VAL A 29 -2.47 -1.04 2.97
N ASP A 30 -3.31 -0.43 3.81
CA ASP A 30 -4.74 -0.73 3.89
C ASP A 30 -5.61 0.42 3.29
N MET A 31 -6.87 0.52 3.69
CA MET A 31 -7.79 1.57 3.27
C MET A 31 -7.42 2.96 3.78
N ASP A 32 -6.77 3.04 4.93
CA ASP A 32 -6.43 4.26 5.67
C ASP A 32 -4.92 4.50 5.59
N GLN A 33 -4.39 4.49 4.37
CA GLN A 33 -2.95 4.34 4.18
C GLN A 33 -2.14 5.50 4.76
N SER A 34 -1.00 5.16 5.35
CA SER A 34 -0.17 6.08 6.15
C SER A 34 -0.82 6.53 7.46
N ASP A 35 -1.70 5.72 8.06
CA ASP A 35 -2.17 5.98 9.42
C ASP A 35 -1.04 5.91 10.47
N ASN A 36 -1.39 6.32 11.69
CA ASN A 36 -0.57 7.07 12.64
C ASN A 36 0.70 6.36 13.22
N VAL A 37 1.30 6.98 14.23
CA VAL A 37 2.61 6.69 14.85
C VAL A 37 2.98 5.22 15.10
N THR A 38 4.29 4.95 15.02
CA THR A 38 4.96 3.72 15.47
C THR A 38 5.01 3.55 16.99
N THR A 39 4.66 4.61 17.73
CA THR A 39 4.77 4.70 19.19
C THR A 39 3.87 3.72 19.91
N THR A 40 4.40 3.13 20.98
CA THR A 40 3.65 2.29 21.92
C THR A 40 3.39 3.04 23.22
N TYR A 41 2.23 2.80 23.82
CA TYR A 41 1.81 3.43 25.08
C TYR A 41 1.60 2.38 26.17
N LEU A 42 1.70 2.78 27.42
CA LEU A 42 1.24 2.04 28.59
C LEU A 42 -0.11 2.61 29.03
N VAL A 43 -1.03 1.74 29.41
CA VAL A 43 -2.32 2.08 30.02
C VAL A 43 -2.36 1.48 31.42
N THR A 44 -2.43 2.32 32.45
CA THR A 44 -2.48 1.86 33.84
C THR A 44 -3.87 1.30 34.19
N PRO A 45 -4.03 0.55 35.31
CA PRO A 45 -5.34 0.09 35.78
C PRO A 45 -6.35 1.23 36.04
N HIS A 46 -5.87 2.46 36.22
CA HIS A 46 -6.70 3.65 36.41
C HIS A 46 -6.98 4.40 35.10
N GLY A 47 -6.60 3.84 33.95
CA GLY A 47 -6.84 4.44 32.63
C GLY A 47 -5.91 5.60 32.27
N GLN A 48 -4.83 5.82 33.02
CA GLN A 48 -3.83 6.82 32.67
C GLN A 48 -2.89 6.26 31.60
N THR A 49 -2.41 7.12 30.71
CA THR A 49 -1.50 6.73 29.63
C THR A 49 -0.12 7.36 29.77
N ALA A 50 0.91 6.64 29.33
CA ALA A 50 2.27 7.14 29.19
C ALA A 50 2.92 6.51 27.95
N GLN A 51 3.90 7.17 27.32
CA GLN A 51 4.70 6.50 26.29
C GLN A 51 5.45 5.32 26.90
N ALA A 52 5.46 4.16 26.24
CA ALA A 52 6.19 2.99 26.73
C ALA A 52 7.68 3.14 26.39
N ASN A 53 8.49 3.47 27.40
CA ASN A 53 9.95 3.52 27.34
C ASN A 53 10.53 2.85 28.59
N ALA A 54 11.85 2.69 28.68
CA ALA A 54 12.47 2.00 29.81
C ALA A 54 12.08 2.59 31.19
N ALA A 55 11.98 3.92 31.29
CA ALA A 55 11.65 4.61 32.55
C ALA A 55 10.18 4.39 32.95
N THR A 56 9.25 4.55 32.02
CA THR A 56 7.81 4.40 32.30
C THR A 56 7.42 2.95 32.53
N ILE A 57 8.04 2.00 31.82
CA ILE A 57 7.85 0.56 32.06
C ILE A 57 8.29 0.18 33.48
N ALA A 58 9.42 0.73 33.95
CA ALA A 58 9.89 0.48 35.31
C ALA A 58 8.99 1.12 36.38
N ALA A 59 8.47 2.33 36.12
CA ALA A 59 7.68 3.09 37.08
C ALA A 59 6.20 2.66 37.14
N LEU A 60 5.61 2.25 36.01
CA LEU A 60 4.19 1.98 35.87
C LEU A 60 3.92 0.47 35.78
N GLN A 61 4.20 -0.24 36.86
CA GLN A 61 3.92 -1.67 36.96
C GLN A 61 2.42 -1.97 36.79
N ASN A 62 2.11 -3.18 36.33
CA ASN A 62 0.75 -3.64 36.02
C ASN A 62 0.01 -2.83 34.93
N SER A 63 0.75 -2.09 34.10
CA SER A 63 0.19 -1.42 32.93
C SER A 63 0.10 -2.36 31.73
N GLN A 64 -0.91 -2.13 30.88
CA GLN A 64 -1.07 -2.81 29.61
C GLN A 64 -0.38 -2.03 28.50
N VAL A 65 0.31 -2.71 27.59
CA VAL A 65 0.87 -2.07 26.41
C VAL A 65 -0.24 -1.89 25.38
N GLN A 66 -0.49 -0.65 24.99
CA GLN A 66 -1.36 -0.31 23.87
C GLN A 66 -0.48 0.03 22.66
N VAL A 67 -0.78 -0.64 21.55
CA VAL A 67 -0.20 -0.35 20.25
C VAL A 67 -1.30 0.07 19.29
N ASN A 68 -0.92 0.84 18.27
CA ASN A 68 -1.76 1.06 17.10
C ASN A 68 -1.19 0.20 15.96
N ALA A 69 -2.07 -0.45 15.21
CA ALA A 69 -1.68 -1.40 14.16
C ALA A 69 -1.47 -0.70 12.81
N SER A 70 -0.83 0.47 12.80
CA SER A 70 -0.70 1.30 11.60
C SER A 70 0.14 0.69 10.49
N ASP A 71 0.01 1.23 9.28
CA ASP A 71 0.91 0.89 8.16
C ASP A 71 2.38 1.18 8.49
N ASN A 72 2.66 2.31 9.16
CA ASN A 72 4.00 2.69 9.58
C ASN A 72 4.57 1.66 10.58
N ARG A 73 3.79 1.26 11.58
CA ARG A 73 4.21 0.24 12.55
C ARG A 73 4.33 -1.13 11.89
N LEU A 74 3.38 -1.49 11.01
CA LEU A 74 3.39 -2.74 10.25
C LEU A 74 4.67 -2.87 9.44
N LEU A 75 5.05 -1.83 8.70
CA LEU A 75 6.29 -1.78 7.94
C LEU A 75 7.50 -1.97 8.85
N ALA A 76 7.70 -1.04 9.79
CA ALA A 76 8.95 -0.92 10.51
C ALA A 76 9.16 -1.98 11.60
N VAL A 77 8.09 -2.51 12.18
CA VAL A 77 8.16 -3.44 13.33
C VAL A 77 7.89 -4.89 12.92
N ALA A 78 7.21 -5.14 11.80
CA ALA A 78 6.86 -6.49 11.38
C ALA A 78 7.40 -6.86 10.00
N LEU A 79 7.02 -6.15 8.94
CA LEU A 79 7.38 -6.52 7.56
C LEU A 79 8.88 -6.44 7.32
N ASP A 80 9.55 -5.37 7.73
CA ASP A 80 10.98 -5.22 7.44
C ASP A 80 11.80 -6.39 8.00
N GLY A 81 11.54 -6.76 9.26
CA GLY A 81 12.19 -7.90 9.90
C GLY A 81 11.89 -9.23 9.20
N ALA A 82 10.62 -9.47 8.87
CA ALA A 82 10.17 -10.67 8.17
C ALA A 82 10.86 -10.81 6.80
N LEU A 83 10.94 -9.71 6.06
CA LEU A 83 11.49 -9.65 4.69
C LEU A 83 13.01 -9.47 4.66
N GLY A 84 13.69 -9.33 5.80
CA GLY A 84 15.14 -9.07 5.84
C GLY A 84 15.53 -7.67 5.39
N CYS A 85 14.57 -6.75 5.35
CA CYS A 85 14.77 -5.33 5.15
C CYS A 85 15.22 -4.65 6.46
N THR A 86 15.63 -3.39 6.35
CA THR A 86 16.12 -2.62 7.50
C THR A 86 15.30 -1.34 7.63
N PRO A 87 14.55 -1.15 8.73
CA PRO A 87 13.78 0.05 8.94
C PRO A 87 14.71 1.26 9.10
N TRP A 88 14.26 2.44 8.67
CA TRP A 88 14.98 3.67 8.97
C TRP A 88 14.69 4.10 10.41
N MET A 89 15.76 4.20 11.21
CA MET A 89 15.69 4.49 12.63
C MET A 89 16.40 5.80 12.98
N ALA A 90 15.84 6.57 13.91
CA ALA A 90 16.46 7.76 14.49
C ALA A 90 16.61 7.62 16.02
N PRO A 91 17.49 8.40 16.68
CA PRO A 91 17.57 8.42 18.15
C PRO A 91 16.22 8.72 18.79
N ASP A 92 15.86 7.98 19.82
CA ASP A 92 14.63 8.19 20.58
C ASP A 92 14.83 9.31 21.60
N LEU A 93 14.00 10.36 21.53
CA LEU A 93 14.00 11.45 22.49
C LEU A 93 13.37 11.05 23.84
N ALA A 94 12.49 10.06 23.83
CA ALA A 94 11.83 9.53 25.02
C ALA A 94 12.62 8.41 25.69
N ASP A 95 13.65 7.85 25.05
CA ASP A 95 14.52 6.81 25.59
C ASP A 95 15.99 7.03 25.16
N PRO A 96 16.75 7.88 25.88
CA PRO A 96 18.10 8.27 25.50
C PRO A 96 19.03 7.08 25.25
N GLY A 97 19.69 7.08 24.09
CA GLY A 97 20.60 6.01 23.67
C GLY A 97 19.91 4.86 22.92
N LYS A 98 18.59 4.86 22.81
CA LYS A 98 17.83 3.99 21.91
C LYS A 98 17.63 4.64 20.55
N LYS A 99 17.26 3.79 19.58
CA LYS A 99 16.77 4.22 18.27
C LYS A 99 15.40 3.62 18.04
N VAL A 100 14.53 4.36 17.35
CA VAL A 100 13.16 3.96 17.04
C VAL A 100 12.82 4.31 15.59
N PRO A 101 11.90 3.57 14.95
CA PRO A 101 11.31 4.01 13.70
C PRO A 101 10.29 5.10 13.98
N ALA A 102 9.92 5.86 12.98
CA ALA A 102 8.91 6.91 13.13
C ALA A 102 8.22 7.17 11.80
N LEU A 103 6.93 7.50 11.86
CA LEU A 103 6.14 7.93 10.70
C LEU A 103 6.90 8.90 9.76
N PRO A 104 7.53 9.99 10.24
CA PRO A 104 8.26 10.88 9.33
C PRO A 104 9.43 10.19 8.62
N LEU A 105 10.09 9.20 9.22
CA LEU A 105 11.18 8.47 8.56
C LEU A 105 10.63 7.59 7.43
N ASP A 106 9.57 6.83 7.73
CA ASP A 106 8.92 5.93 6.78
C ASP A 106 8.35 6.71 5.58
N GLU A 107 7.66 7.82 5.84
CA GLU A 107 7.10 8.70 4.80
C GLU A 107 8.18 9.40 3.96
N LEU A 108 9.24 9.91 4.59
CA LEU A 108 10.34 10.56 3.86
C LEU A 108 11.12 9.57 3.00
N GLN A 109 11.26 8.31 3.44
CA GLN A 109 11.86 7.26 2.64
C GLN A 109 10.95 6.88 1.46
N ALA A 110 9.65 6.73 1.69
CA ALA A 110 8.68 6.47 0.64
C ALA A 110 8.62 7.60 -0.40
N ALA A 111 8.61 8.86 0.05
CA ALA A 111 8.64 10.03 -0.83
C ALA A 111 9.90 10.09 -1.70
N ALA A 112 11.04 9.58 -1.19
CA ALA A 112 12.30 9.56 -1.92
C ALA A 112 12.41 8.39 -2.91
N PHE A 113 11.84 7.22 -2.59
CA PHE A 113 12.19 5.97 -3.29
C PHE A 113 11.03 5.09 -3.75
N GLN A 114 9.78 5.32 -3.34
CA GLN A 114 8.66 4.51 -3.82
C GLN A 114 8.48 4.70 -5.33
N ALA A 115 8.59 3.60 -6.07
CA ALA A 115 8.29 3.57 -7.49
C ALA A 115 6.77 3.59 -7.73
N LYS A 116 6.35 4.05 -8.91
CA LYS A 116 4.94 3.96 -9.31
C LYS A 116 4.49 2.48 -9.43
N PRO A 117 3.24 2.16 -9.07
CA PRO A 117 2.24 3.07 -8.53
C PRO A 117 2.49 3.38 -7.04
N ILE A 118 2.29 4.64 -6.67
CA ILE A 118 2.50 5.14 -5.31
C ILE A 118 1.13 5.18 -4.62
N ALA A 119 0.97 4.47 -3.51
CA ALA A 119 -0.22 4.60 -2.68
C ALA A 119 -0.20 6.00 -2.04
N LEU A 120 -1.30 6.74 -2.24
CA LEU A 120 -1.58 8.01 -1.60
C LEU A 120 -3.05 7.96 -1.17
N VAL A 121 -3.39 8.63 -0.07
CA VAL A 121 -4.74 8.60 0.51
C VAL A 121 -5.80 8.89 -0.57
N PRO A 122 -6.73 7.96 -0.86
CA PRO A 122 -7.74 8.14 -1.90
C PRO A 122 -8.91 9.01 -1.41
N ASN A 123 -9.69 9.60 -2.34
CA ASN A 123 -10.72 10.58 -1.97
C ASN A 123 -11.99 10.02 -1.32
N LEU A 124 -12.16 8.69 -1.25
CA LEU A 124 -13.24 8.00 -0.53
C LEU A 124 -12.75 7.28 0.74
N ASP A 125 -11.50 7.50 1.14
CA ASP A 125 -11.00 7.03 2.42
C ASP A 125 -11.86 7.60 3.57
N PRO A 126 -12.37 6.75 4.50
CA PRO A 126 -13.24 7.18 5.60
C PRO A 126 -12.66 8.31 6.46
N MET A 127 -11.34 8.37 6.60
CA MET A 127 -10.61 9.37 7.38
C MET A 127 -10.67 10.76 6.74
N VAL A 128 -10.93 10.87 5.45
CA VAL A 128 -10.98 12.15 4.72
C VAL A 128 -12.40 12.57 4.29
N LEU A 129 -13.42 11.81 4.70
CA LEU A 129 -14.82 12.20 4.50
C LEU A 129 -15.31 13.21 5.54
N VAL A 130 -16.21 14.10 5.13
CA VAL A 130 -17.00 14.98 6.02
C VAL A 130 -18.46 14.65 5.78
N ASN A 131 -19.18 14.19 6.81
CA ASN A 131 -20.58 13.75 6.68
C ASN A 131 -20.79 12.73 5.54
N ASN A 132 -19.85 11.78 5.40
CA ASN A 132 -19.82 10.77 4.34
C ASN A 132 -19.70 11.34 2.91
N GLN A 133 -19.21 12.57 2.77
CA GLN A 133 -18.96 13.23 1.48
C GLN A 133 -17.47 13.53 1.30
N ARG A 134 -17.00 13.46 0.05
CA ARG A 134 -15.63 13.79 -0.33
C ARG A 134 -15.33 15.25 -0.01
N ASN A 135 -14.16 15.52 0.57
CA ASN A 135 -13.75 16.86 0.96
C ASN A 135 -12.28 17.10 0.64
N LEU A 136 -12.00 18.06 -0.25
CA LEU A 136 -10.64 18.34 -0.73
C LEU A 136 -9.74 18.87 0.38
N ASP A 137 -10.27 19.74 1.24
CA ASP A 137 -9.49 20.35 2.33
C ASP A 137 -9.09 19.30 3.37
N LYS A 138 -10.02 18.41 3.77
CA LYS A 138 -9.73 17.32 4.71
C LYS A 138 -8.75 16.32 4.11
N LEU A 139 -8.90 15.96 2.84
CA LEU A 139 -7.94 15.12 2.12
C LEU A 139 -6.54 15.73 2.12
N ASN A 140 -6.40 17.00 1.74
CA ASN A 140 -5.11 17.67 1.70
C ASN A 140 -4.53 17.88 3.09
N ALA A 141 -5.36 18.18 4.10
CA ALA A 141 -4.92 18.29 5.48
C ALA A 141 -4.36 16.95 6.00
N TYR A 142 -5.03 15.83 5.70
CA TYR A 142 -4.52 14.50 6.01
C TYR A 142 -3.18 14.27 5.30
N ARG A 143 -3.12 14.47 3.98
CA ARG A 143 -1.90 14.25 3.18
C ARG A 143 -0.71 15.09 3.67
N VAL A 144 -0.92 16.36 4.01
CA VAL A 144 0.13 17.20 4.62
C VAL A 144 0.59 16.63 5.95
N GLY A 145 -0.33 16.12 6.78
CA GLY A 145 -0.01 15.50 8.06
C GLY A 145 0.89 14.27 7.96
N VAL A 146 0.92 13.60 6.80
CA VAL A 146 1.69 12.39 6.52
C VAL A 146 2.70 12.57 5.37
N ASP A 147 3.13 13.81 5.09
CA ASP A 147 4.13 14.15 4.05
C ASP A 147 3.80 13.65 2.63
N GLN A 148 2.52 13.55 2.29
CA GLN A 148 2.04 13.21 0.96
C GLN A 148 1.74 14.44 0.12
N GLN A 149 1.87 14.27 -1.19
CA GLN A 149 1.58 15.34 -2.14
C GLN A 149 0.09 15.70 -2.15
N VAL A 150 -0.21 16.98 -1.89
CA VAL A 150 -1.56 17.54 -2.01
C VAL A 150 -2.03 17.58 -3.47
N THR A 151 -3.34 17.64 -3.65
CA THR A 151 -3.98 17.80 -4.96
C THR A 151 -4.84 19.06 -4.99
N ASN A 152 -5.00 19.66 -6.17
CA ASN A 152 -5.95 20.76 -6.38
C ASN A 152 -7.33 20.26 -6.83
N ASP A 153 -7.48 18.96 -7.11
CA ASP A 153 -8.70 18.34 -7.60
C ASP A 153 -8.88 16.93 -7.02
N LEU A 154 -10.06 16.67 -6.46
CA LEU A 154 -10.43 15.34 -5.95
C LEU A 154 -10.35 14.26 -7.03
N ALA A 155 -10.51 14.59 -8.31
CA ALA A 155 -10.40 13.63 -9.41
C ALA A 155 -8.98 13.02 -9.53
N GLN A 156 -7.94 13.72 -9.06
CA GLN A 156 -6.56 13.21 -9.05
C GLN A 156 -6.32 12.16 -7.96
N SER A 157 -7.18 12.12 -6.94
CA SER A 157 -7.14 11.14 -5.84
C SER A 157 -8.19 10.06 -6.03
N ASN A 158 -8.16 9.44 -7.21
CA ASN A 158 -9.19 8.53 -7.72
C ASN A 158 -9.22 7.20 -6.96
N THR A 159 -10.24 6.99 -6.13
CA THR A 159 -10.41 5.73 -5.37
C THR A 159 -10.57 4.48 -6.25
N PRO A 160 -11.36 4.46 -7.35
CA PRO A 160 -11.36 3.33 -8.27
C PRO A 160 -9.98 2.93 -8.80
N ALA A 161 -9.11 3.90 -9.13
CA ALA A 161 -7.74 3.61 -9.54
C ALA A 161 -6.91 3.01 -8.38
N TYR A 162 -7.04 3.57 -7.18
CA TYR A 162 -6.42 3.01 -5.96
C TYR A 162 -6.84 1.55 -5.73
N CYS A 163 -8.15 1.26 -5.78
CA CYS A 163 -8.69 -0.09 -5.65
C CYS A 163 -8.16 -1.06 -6.71
N SER A 164 -7.95 -0.58 -7.95
CA SER A 164 -7.37 -1.38 -9.02
C SER A 164 -5.91 -1.76 -8.72
N PHE A 165 -5.10 -0.81 -8.25
CA PHE A 165 -3.71 -1.08 -7.85
C PHE A 165 -3.62 -1.95 -6.61
N LEU A 166 -4.44 -1.70 -5.59
CA LEU A 166 -4.54 -2.53 -4.39
C LEU A 166 -4.81 -3.98 -4.77
N ARG A 167 -5.84 -4.23 -5.59
CA ARG A 167 -6.20 -5.58 -6.05
C ARG A 167 -5.10 -6.25 -6.89
N MET A 168 -4.40 -5.48 -7.72
CA MET A 168 -3.38 -6.02 -8.63
C MET A 168 -2.07 -6.38 -7.91
N ILE A 169 -1.67 -5.55 -6.95
CA ILE A 169 -0.33 -5.61 -6.34
C ILE A 169 -0.37 -6.33 -4.99
N GLY A 170 -1.29 -5.96 -4.10
CA GLY A 170 -1.32 -6.46 -2.72
C GLY A 170 -1.29 -7.99 -2.64
N PRO A 171 -2.25 -8.71 -3.27
CA PRO A 171 -2.28 -10.17 -3.23
C PRO A 171 -1.05 -10.82 -3.86
N SER A 172 -0.53 -10.26 -4.96
CA SER A 172 0.69 -10.75 -5.61
C SER A 172 1.91 -10.64 -4.69
N ARG A 173 2.01 -9.52 -3.97
CA ARG A 173 3.06 -9.29 -2.97
C ARG A 173 2.93 -10.25 -1.79
N MET A 174 1.73 -10.44 -1.25
CA MET A 174 1.47 -11.39 -0.16
C MET A 174 1.85 -12.82 -0.54
N LEU A 175 1.56 -13.26 -1.76
CA LEU A 175 1.97 -14.58 -2.25
C LEU A 175 3.50 -14.72 -2.29
N LEU A 176 4.19 -13.71 -2.83
CA LEU A 176 5.65 -13.69 -2.92
C LEU A 176 6.32 -13.71 -1.54
N ASP A 177 5.75 -12.97 -0.59
CA ASP A 177 6.26 -12.83 0.78
C ASP A 177 5.80 -13.94 1.73
N SER A 178 4.82 -14.76 1.33
CA SER A 178 4.22 -15.79 2.18
C SER A 178 5.21 -16.76 2.85
N PRO A 179 6.33 -17.19 2.22
CA PRO A 179 7.29 -18.06 2.90
C PRO A 179 7.99 -17.38 4.09
N PHE A 180 8.00 -16.04 4.11
CA PHE A 180 8.66 -15.24 5.14
C PHE A 180 7.68 -14.67 6.17
N THR A 181 6.40 -14.52 5.83
CA THR A 181 5.37 -13.91 6.69
C THR A 181 4.44 -14.92 7.37
N ALA A 182 4.23 -16.11 6.81
CA ALA A 182 3.32 -17.11 7.39
C ALA A 182 3.79 -17.63 8.77
N GLY A 183 5.10 -17.68 9.00
CA GLY A 183 5.68 -18.10 10.28
C GLY A 183 5.91 -16.98 11.29
N GLN A 184 5.61 -15.72 10.94
CA GLN A 184 5.86 -14.57 11.80
C GLN A 184 4.65 -14.25 12.69
N PRO A 185 4.86 -13.77 13.92
CA PRO A 185 3.77 -13.35 14.78
C PRO A 185 2.91 -12.25 14.14
N SER A 186 1.60 -12.28 14.39
CA SER A 186 0.72 -11.17 14.01
C SER A 186 1.07 -9.90 14.80
N PRO A 187 1.09 -8.72 14.16
CA PRO A 187 1.17 -7.43 14.85
C PRO A 187 0.02 -7.16 15.81
N ASP A 188 -1.14 -7.79 15.59
CA ASP A 188 -2.33 -7.77 16.43
C ASP A 188 -2.93 -9.19 16.53
N VAL A 189 -2.76 -9.82 17.68
CA VAL A 189 -3.21 -11.20 17.95
C VAL A 189 -4.73 -11.33 18.08
N ALA A 190 -5.45 -10.22 18.31
CA ALA A 190 -6.91 -10.22 18.30
C ALA A 190 -7.46 -10.14 16.87
N ALA A 191 -6.64 -9.66 15.91
CA ALA A 191 -7.02 -9.59 14.50
C ALA A 191 -6.64 -10.86 13.72
N ALA A 192 -5.44 -11.41 13.95
CA ALA A 192 -4.91 -12.54 13.19
C ALA A 192 -3.88 -13.36 13.97
N ASN A 193 -3.60 -14.59 13.54
CA ASN A 193 -2.63 -15.49 14.19
C ASN A 193 -1.20 -15.44 13.59
N SER A 194 -1.01 -14.84 12.42
CA SER A 194 0.28 -14.69 11.75
C SER A 194 0.36 -13.33 11.03
N LEU A 195 1.56 -12.91 10.65
CA LEU A 195 1.73 -11.70 9.84
C LEU A 195 1.05 -11.84 8.46
N LEU A 196 1.10 -13.02 7.83
CA LEU A 196 0.41 -13.24 6.56
C LEU A 196 -1.11 -13.07 6.70
N THR A 197 -1.72 -13.76 7.66
CA THR A 197 -3.17 -13.70 7.88
C THR A 197 -3.64 -12.32 8.36
N PHE A 198 -2.75 -11.55 9.00
CA PHE A 198 -2.97 -10.14 9.33
C PHE A 198 -3.05 -9.28 8.06
N LEU A 199 -2.09 -9.40 7.14
CA LEU A 199 -2.09 -8.69 5.86
C LEU A 199 -3.32 -9.03 5.02
N GLU A 200 -3.66 -10.32 4.92
CA GLU A 200 -4.84 -10.80 4.19
C GLU A 200 -6.14 -10.24 4.78
N GLN A 201 -6.28 -10.22 6.12
CA GLN A 201 -7.45 -9.62 6.77
C GLN A 201 -7.52 -8.10 6.54
N ARG A 202 -6.39 -7.39 6.61
CA ARG A 202 -6.35 -5.94 6.30
C ARG A 202 -6.80 -5.66 4.88
N PHE A 203 -6.32 -6.44 3.92
CA PHE A 203 -6.74 -6.33 2.53
C PHE A 203 -8.25 -6.51 2.39
N VAL A 204 -8.81 -7.60 2.94
CA VAL A 204 -10.25 -7.90 2.84
C VAL A 204 -11.08 -6.78 3.47
N THR A 205 -10.68 -6.28 4.64
CA THR A 205 -11.34 -5.13 5.29
C THR A 205 -11.30 -3.89 4.39
N SER A 206 -10.15 -3.61 3.78
CA SER A 206 -9.97 -2.45 2.90
C SER A 206 -10.83 -2.52 1.65
N TYR A 207 -10.96 -3.73 1.09
CA TYR A 207 -11.71 -3.99 -0.14
C TYR A 207 -13.24 -3.98 0.09
N ALA A 208 -13.67 -4.29 1.32
CA ALA A 208 -15.07 -4.42 1.71
C ALA A 208 -15.86 -3.10 1.65
N ALA A 209 -17.19 -3.20 1.72
CA ALA A 209 -18.11 -2.07 1.62
C ALA A 209 -17.93 -1.01 2.72
N ASN A 210 -17.48 -1.42 3.91
CA ASN A 210 -17.20 -0.52 5.03
C ASN A 210 -15.76 0.04 5.03
N GLY A 211 -14.93 -0.40 4.09
CA GLY A 211 -13.64 0.22 3.78
C GLY A 211 -13.78 1.13 2.56
N LEU A 212 -13.05 0.83 1.48
CA LEU A 212 -13.10 1.60 0.24
C LEU A 212 -14.21 1.16 -0.73
N ASN A 213 -14.93 0.08 -0.43
CA ASN A 213 -15.97 -0.49 -1.30
C ASN A 213 -15.46 -0.82 -2.72
N CYS A 214 -14.23 -1.32 -2.80
CA CYS A 214 -13.55 -1.56 -4.06
C CYS A 214 -14.33 -2.48 -5.00
N LYS A 215 -14.98 -3.52 -4.47
CA LYS A 215 -15.81 -4.43 -5.27
C LYS A 215 -16.81 -3.68 -6.15
N GLN A 216 -17.52 -2.71 -5.57
CA GLN A 216 -18.51 -1.92 -6.29
C GLN A 216 -17.86 -0.89 -7.21
N LEU A 217 -16.77 -0.25 -6.77
CA LEU A 217 -16.09 0.81 -7.53
C LEU A 217 -15.44 0.32 -8.81
N ILE A 218 -14.86 -0.89 -8.82
CA ILE A 218 -14.15 -1.45 -9.99
C ILE A 218 -14.84 -2.65 -10.62
N ASN A 219 -16.00 -3.07 -10.08
CA ASN A 219 -16.77 -4.23 -10.53
C ASN A 219 -15.93 -5.53 -10.60
N MET A 220 -15.03 -5.72 -9.63
CA MET A 220 -14.21 -6.93 -9.52
C MET A 220 -14.38 -7.55 -8.13
N PRO A 221 -14.46 -8.88 -8.00
CA PRO A 221 -14.51 -9.51 -6.68
C PRO A 221 -13.20 -9.34 -5.93
N ASP A 222 -13.31 -9.40 -4.61
CA ASP A 222 -12.16 -9.55 -3.71
C ASP A 222 -11.41 -10.84 -4.08
N PRO A 223 -10.10 -10.77 -4.40
CA PRO A 223 -9.31 -11.97 -4.69
C PRO A 223 -8.97 -12.78 -3.44
N ILE A 224 -9.13 -12.24 -2.23
CA ILE A 224 -8.74 -12.91 -0.98
C ILE A 224 -9.98 -13.37 -0.22
N THR A 225 -9.93 -14.59 0.29
CA THR A 225 -10.90 -15.11 1.26
C THR A 225 -10.17 -15.48 2.54
N VAL A 226 -10.56 -14.89 3.66
CA VAL A 226 -9.97 -15.16 4.97
C VAL A 226 -10.88 -16.09 5.78
N GLN A 227 -10.30 -17.13 6.35
CA GLN A 227 -10.94 -17.98 7.36
C GLN A 227 -10.65 -17.42 8.74
N LYS A 228 -11.70 -17.31 9.56
CA LYS A 228 -11.62 -16.86 10.94
C LYS A 228 -11.95 -17.99 11.90
N ASP A 229 -11.39 -17.93 13.11
CA ASP A 229 -11.78 -18.81 14.21
C ASP A 229 -13.11 -18.36 14.87
N GLY A 230 -13.52 -19.04 15.94
CA GLY A 230 -14.73 -18.71 16.69
C GLY A 230 -14.71 -17.34 17.39
N ASN A 231 -13.54 -16.72 17.54
CA ASN A 231 -13.36 -15.39 18.13
C ASN A 231 -13.23 -14.29 17.07
N GLY A 232 -13.29 -14.64 15.77
CA GLY A 232 -13.14 -13.68 14.68
C GLY A 232 -11.68 -13.38 14.28
N VAL A 233 -10.71 -14.15 14.81
CA VAL A 233 -9.28 -14.02 14.49
C VAL A 233 -9.00 -14.69 13.16
N ALA A 234 -8.35 -14.00 12.22
CA ALA A 234 -7.91 -14.61 10.96
C ALA A 234 -6.86 -15.69 11.20
N ILE A 235 -7.14 -16.91 10.74
CA ILE A 235 -6.29 -18.08 10.94
C ILE A 235 -5.77 -18.69 9.65
N ASN A 236 -6.38 -18.35 8.51
CA ASN A 236 -5.97 -18.81 7.19
C ASN A 236 -6.51 -17.86 6.11
N GLY A 237 -5.90 -17.88 4.93
CA GLY A 237 -6.36 -17.13 3.77
C GLY A 237 -6.17 -17.90 2.48
N THR A 238 -6.91 -17.51 1.45
CA THR A 238 -6.75 -18.05 0.10
C THR A 238 -6.83 -16.91 -0.90
N ILE A 239 -5.79 -16.78 -1.71
CA ILE A 239 -5.67 -15.77 -2.76
C ILE A 239 -6.00 -16.43 -4.10
N ASN A 240 -7.08 -15.97 -4.74
CA ASN A 240 -7.64 -16.51 -5.97
C ASN A 240 -7.49 -15.53 -7.14
N GLY A 241 -7.24 -16.07 -8.34
CA GLY A 241 -7.30 -15.29 -9.59
C GLY A 241 -6.15 -14.29 -9.76
N VAL A 242 -4.99 -14.58 -9.17
CA VAL A 242 -3.75 -13.79 -9.27
C VAL A 242 -2.66 -14.68 -9.86
N MET A 243 -1.85 -14.18 -10.79
CA MET A 243 -0.80 -14.98 -11.43
C MET A 243 0.30 -15.31 -10.40
N ASN A 244 0.58 -16.60 -10.20
CA ASN A 244 1.60 -17.10 -9.28
C ASN A 244 3.00 -16.53 -9.62
N GLY A 245 3.70 -16.08 -8.58
CA GLY A 245 5.02 -15.45 -8.66
C GLY A 245 6.06 -16.31 -9.39
N SER A 246 6.53 -15.78 -10.53
CA SER A 246 7.76 -16.17 -11.22
C SER A 246 8.02 -15.27 -12.43
N GLN A 247 7.02 -14.54 -12.93
CA GLN A 247 7.29 -13.40 -13.78
C GLN A 247 7.72 -12.25 -12.88
N THR A 248 8.99 -11.89 -13.00
CA THR A 248 9.51 -10.57 -12.65
C THR A 248 8.39 -9.56 -12.80
N ILE A 249 7.89 -9.06 -11.67
CA ILE A 249 7.09 -7.84 -11.67
C ILE A 249 8.11 -6.70 -11.90
N HIS A 250 8.70 -6.67 -13.10
CA HIS A 250 8.59 -5.44 -13.85
C HIS A 250 7.08 -5.29 -14.03
N ALA A 251 6.42 -4.71 -13.02
CA ALA A 251 5.21 -3.99 -13.28
C ALA A 251 5.70 -2.94 -14.26
N SER A 252 5.63 -3.26 -15.55
CA SER A 252 5.59 -2.20 -16.52
C SER A 252 4.35 -1.44 -16.07
N PRO A 253 4.47 -0.18 -15.63
CA PRO A 253 3.34 0.62 -15.15
C PRO A 253 2.38 0.98 -16.30
N ILE A 254 2.39 0.16 -17.34
CA ILE A 254 1.84 0.38 -18.65
C ILE A 254 0.60 -0.50 -18.74
N PRO A 255 -0.60 0.09 -18.85
CA PRO A 255 -1.82 -0.68 -19.05
C PRO A 255 -1.76 -1.49 -20.35
N ASP A 256 -2.48 -2.61 -20.41
CA ASP A 256 -2.76 -3.30 -21.66
C ASP A 256 -3.85 -2.55 -22.44
N CYS A 257 -3.73 -2.51 -23.78
CA CYS A 257 -4.73 -1.90 -24.65
C CYS A 257 -5.64 -2.98 -25.22
N VAL A 258 -6.96 -2.78 -25.15
CA VAL A 258 -7.94 -3.67 -25.80
C VAL A 258 -8.55 -2.94 -26.99
N VAL A 259 -8.34 -3.47 -28.19
CA VAL A 259 -8.80 -2.87 -29.45
C VAL A 259 -9.48 -3.95 -30.28
N ASN A 260 -10.77 -3.75 -30.56
CA ASN A 260 -11.59 -4.72 -31.31
C ASN A 260 -11.52 -6.16 -30.73
N GLY A 261 -11.42 -6.28 -29.40
CA GLY A 261 -11.32 -7.56 -28.69
C GLY A 261 -9.91 -8.19 -28.67
N ALA A 262 -8.93 -7.60 -29.36
CA ALA A 262 -7.52 -8.03 -29.28
C ALA A 262 -6.80 -7.28 -28.15
N VAL A 263 -6.05 -8.02 -27.34
CA VAL A 263 -5.22 -7.47 -26.26
C VAL A 263 -3.82 -7.17 -26.77
N ILE A 264 -3.38 -5.92 -26.63
CA ILE A 264 -2.03 -5.46 -26.90
C ILE A 264 -1.32 -5.26 -25.57
N LYS A 265 -0.40 -6.16 -25.24
CA LYS A 265 0.34 -6.11 -23.98
C LYS A 265 1.17 -4.84 -23.87
N GLY A 266 1.06 -4.14 -22.75
CA GLY A 266 1.76 -2.88 -22.47
C GLY A 266 1.46 -1.76 -23.49
N CYS A 267 0.28 -1.79 -24.12
CA CYS A 267 -0.12 -0.79 -25.13
C CYS A 267 0.96 -0.50 -26.20
N SER A 268 1.82 -1.48 -26.49
CA SER A 268 2.91 -1.37 -27.46
C SER A 268 2.89 -2.58 -28.38
N GLY A 269 2.68 -2.34 -29.67
CA GLY A 269 2.52 -3.41 -30.66
C GLY A 269 1.59 -3.00 -31.80
N THR A 270 1.13 -3.97 -32.57
CA THR A 270 0.27 -3.74 -33.73
C THR A 270 -1.05 -4.48 -33.60
N THR A 271 -2.14 -3.83 -34.00
CA THR A 271 -3.45 -4.47 -34.16
C THR A 271 -4.19 -3.82 -35.32
N THR A 272 -5.38 -4.33 -35.64
CA THR A 272 -6.17 -3.86 -36.77
C THR A 272 -7.32 -2.95 -36.30
N ILE A 273 -7.39 -1.74 -36.83
CA ILE A 273 -8.55 -0.85 -36.69
C ILE A 273 -9.17 -0.68 -38.07
N ASN A 274 -10.45 -1.04 -38.24
CA ASN A 274 -11.16 -0.93 -39.53
C ASN A 274 -10.39 -1.59 -40.70
N ASN A 275 -9.88 -2.81 -40.51
CA ASN A 275 -9.06 -3.54 -41.48
C ASN A 275 -7.70 -2.91 -41.84
N VAL A 276 -7.25 -1.87 -41.13
CA VAL A 276 -5.93 -1.25 -41.28
C VAL A 276 -5.03 -1.63 -40.12
N ALA A 277 -3.81 -2.11 -40.40
CA ALA A 277 -2.81 -2.38 -39.39
C ALA A 277 -2.30 -1.06 -38.79
N CYS A 278 -2.56 -0.85 -37.50
CA CYS A 278 -2.13 0.32 -36.75
C CYS A 278 -1.09 -0.07 -35.70
N THR A 279 -0.12 0.80 -35.49
CA THR A 279 0.92 0.65 -34.46
C THR A 279 0.57 1.47 -33.23
N PHE A 280 0.77 0.89 -32.07
CA PHE A 280 0.54 1.46 -30.75
C PHE A 280 1.89 1.58 -30.05
N VAL A 281 2.15 2.74 -29.44
CA VAL A 281 3.35 2.99 -28.65
C VAL A 281 2.95 3.71 -27.38
N PHE A 282 3.17 3.10 -26.22
CA PHE A 282 3.01 3.76 -24.94
C PHE A 282 4.26 4.53 -24.56
N ASP A 283 4.09 5.82 -24.31
CA ASP A 283 5.12 6.67 -23.72
C ASP A 283 4.96 6.66 -22.18
N VAL A 284 5.95 6.06 -21.51
CA VAL A 284 5.96 5.93 -20.04
C VAL A 284 6.16 7.28 -19.34
N ALA A 285 6.87 8.22 -19.95
CA ALA A 285 7.09 9.55 -19.36
C ALA A 285 5.81 10.39 -19.43
N MET A 286 5.12 10.34 -20.58
CA MET A 286 3.93 11.17 -20.83
C MET A 286 2.62 10.50 -20.44
N HIS A 287 2.62 9.19 -20.16
CA HIS A 287 1.41 8.38 -19.91
C HIS A 287 0.42 8.46 -21.09
N GLN A 288 0.94 8.47 -22.31
CA GLN A 288 0.15 8.58 -23.55
C GLN A 288 0.37 7.36 -24.44
N VAL A 289 -0.68 6.95 -25.14
CA VAL A 289 -0.58 5.95 -26.22
C VAL A 289 -0.63 6.69 -27.54
N THR A 290 0.45 6.64 -28.31
CA THR A 290 0.45 7.13 -29.69
C THR A 290 -0.03 6.00 -30.59
N ILE A 291 -1.04 6.30 -31.41
CA ILE A 291 -1.59 5.37 -32.40
C ILE A 291 -1.23 5.89 -33.79
N SER A 292 -0.53 5.08 -34.57
CA SER A 292 -0.16 5.38 -35.95
C SER A 292 -0.75 4.35 -36.89
N CYS A 293 -1.76 4.78 -37.66
CA CYS A 293 -2.32 3.99 -38.74
C CYS A 293 -1.78 4.56 -40.08
N PRO A 294 -1.39 3.72 -41.05
CA PRO A 294 -1.20 4.17 -42.42
C PRO A 294 -2.47 4.87 -42.88
N ASN A 295 -2.35 6.06 -43.46
CA ASN A 295 -3.49 6.74 -44.06
C ASN A 295 -4.11 5.81 -45.10
N GLY A 296 -5.32 5.32 -44.83
CA GLY A 296 -6.13 4.70 -45.85
C GLY A 296 -6.35 5.74 -46.94
N THR A 297 -5.75 5.55 -48.11
CA THR A 297 -6.24 6.20 -49.31
C THR A 297 -7.73 5.87 -49.39
N ALA A 298 -8.57 6.89 -49.30
CA ALA A 298 -10.00 6.78 -49.53
C ALA A 298 -10.22 6.01 -50.85
N GLN A 299 -10.70 4.78 -50.76
CA GLN A 299 -11.26 4.13 -51.94
C GLN A 299 -12.63 4.74 -52.16
N ASN A 300 -12.69 5.68 -53.10
CA ASN A 300 -13.93 5.96 -53.82
C ASN A 300 -14.33 4.67 -54.55
N GLN A 301 -15.40 4.03 -54.08
CA GLN A 301 -16.45 3.40 -54.88
C GLN A 301 -17.65 3.06 -54.00
#